data_AF-A0A380AH13-F1
#
_entry.id   AF-A0A380AH13-F1
#
_cell.length_a   1.000
_cell.length_b   1.000
_cell.length_c   1.000
_cell.angle_alpha   90.00
_cell.angle_beta   90.00
_cell.angle_gamma   90.00
#
_symmetry.space_group_name_H-M   'P 1'
#
loop_
_entity.id
_entity.type
_entity.pdbx_description
1 polymer ?
#
loop_
_entity_poly.entity_id
_entity_poly.type
_entity_poly.pdbx_seq_one_letter_code
_entity_poly.pdbx_strand_id
1 'polypeptide(L)'
;MRIWHVAFLSLLLPGCSSTNKTTYQPVCFQSVEQAINIGESLISAGYFEKVSYWVNGDPSIPVRGLGLEWDGFEHLKYCPNGGYPVLISYLDKDELGNSEVVIKWAQIVFKNMLKERGIET
;
A
#
# COMPACT_ATOMS: atom_id res chain seq x y z
N MET A 1 1.99 14.29 -60.44
CA MET A 1 2.97 13.64 -59.54
C MET A 1 3.03 14.53 -58.29
N ARG A 2 2.30 14.26 -57.20
CA ARG A 2 2.60 13.31 -56.10
C ARG A 2 4.11 13.34 -55.80
N ILE A 3 4.57 13.90 -54.68
CA ILE A 3 4.68 13.28 -53.35
C ILE A 3 4.97 14.43 -52.33
N TRP A 4 4.03 14.84 -51.47
CA TRP A 4 3.92 14.50 -50.02
C TRP A 4 5.26 14.34 -49.25
N HIS A 5 5.71 15.41 -48.60
CA HIS A 5 6.67 15.33 -47.48
C HIS A 5 5.95 15.66 -46.18
N VAL A 6 5.30 14.66 -45.60
CA VAL A 6 4.86 14.70 -44.20
C VAL A 6 6.10 14.37 -43.37
N ALA A 7 6.70 15.40 -42.78
CA ALA A 7 7.71 15.23 -41.74
C ALA A 7 7.00 14.66 -40.50
N PHE A 8 7.09 13.34 -40.36
CA PHE A 8 6.64 12.57 -39.21
C PHE A 8 7.60 12.89 -38.05
N LEU A 9 7.31 13.96 -37.30
CA LEU A 9 8.01 14.30 -36.07
C LEU A 9 7.51 13.32 -35.00
N SER A 10 8.20 12.19 -34.88
CA SER A 10 7.94 11.16 -33.88
C SER A 10 7.94 11.77 -32.48
N LEU A 11 6.76 11.83 -31.87
CA LEU A 11 6.54 12.08 -30.46
C LEU A 11 7.37 11.10 -29.62
N LEU A 12 8.54 11.53 -29.17
CA LEU A 12 9.19 10.95 -28.00
C LEU A 12 8.37 11.39 -26.79
N LEU A 13 7.46 10.53 -26.33
CA LEU A 13 6.87 10.65 -24.98
C LEU A 13 7.98 10.32 -23.98
N PRO A 14 8.49 11.29 -23.19
CA PRO A 14 9.48 10.98 -22.18
C PRO A 14 8.77 10.25 -21.04
N GLY A 15 9.21 9.01 -20.77
CA GLY A 15 9.18 8.36 -19.48
C GLY A 15 7.81 8.05 -18.88
N CYS A 16 7.47 6.76 -18.80
CA CYS A 16 6.70 6.28 -17.66
C CYS A 16 7.50 6.65 -16.40
N SER A 17 7.08 7.70 -15.69
CA SER A 17 7.58 7.97 -14.34
C SER A 17 7.22 6.77 -13.48
N SER A 18 8.23 5.97 -13.10
CA SER A 18 8.03 4.79 -12.28
C SER A 18 7.79 5.24 -10.84
N THR A 19 6.52 5.36 -10.46
CA THR A 19 6.12 5.50 -9.06
C THR A 19 6.60 4.26 -8.30
N ASN A 20 7.47 4.43 -7.31
CA ASN A 20 7.95 3.31 -6.50
C ASN A 20 6.84 2.85 -5.55
N LYS A 21 6.49 1.55 -5.62
CA LYS A 21 5.57 0.91 -4.68
C LYS A 21 6.37 0.12 -3.65
N THR A 22 6.26 0.50 -2.38
CA THR A 22 6.79 -0.30 -1.26
C THR A 22 5.67 -1.14 -0.69
N THR A 23 5.92 -2.44 -0.50
CA THR A 23 4.94 -3.37 0.07
C THR A 23 5.53 -4.03 1.31
N TYR A 24 4.76 -4.05 2.39
CA TYR A 24 5.06 -4.83 3.59
C TYR A 24 4.01 -5.91 3.78
N GLN A 25 4.48 -7.10 4.12
CA GLN A 25 3.64 -8.22 4.47
C GLN A 25 3.47 -8.31 5.99
N PRO A 26 2.24 -8.26 6.52
CA PRO A 26 1.97 -8.56 7.91
C PRO A 26 1.49 -10.02 8.09
N VAL A 27 0.73 -10.26 9.15
CA VAL A 27 0.22 -11.57 9.55
C VAL A 27 -0.55 -12.26 8.43
N CYS A 28 -0.34 -13.57 8.32
CA CYS A 28 -1.08 -14.46 7.43
C CYS A 28 -2.33 -14.99 8.14
N PHE A 29 -3.48 -14.81 7.51
CA PHE A 29 -4.78 -15.26 7.99
C PHE A 29 -5.19 -16.59 7.35
N GLN A 30 -6.14 -17.28 7.97
CA GLN A 30 -6.55 -18.63 7.58
C GLN A 30 -7.36 -18.66 6.27
N SER A 31 -8.07 -17.57 5.94
CA SER A 31 -8.88 -17.45 4.73
C SER A 31 -8.84 -16.02 4.16
N VAL A 32 -9.20 -15.88 2.88
CA VAL A 32 -9.38 -14.57 2.23
C VAL A 32 -10.43 -13.74 2.98
N GLU A 33 -11.55 -14.36 3.35
CA GLU A 33 -12.62 -13.71 4.10
C GLU A 33 -12.13 -13.17 5.45
N GLN A 34 -11.28 -13.93 6.15
CA GLN A 34 -10.68 -13.44 7.39
C GLN A 34 -9.76 -12.25 7.12
N ALA A 35 -8.91 -12.31 6.08
CA ALA A 35 -8.05 -11.19 5.71
C ALA A 35 -8.86 -9.92 5.36
N ILE A 36 -9.94 -10.07 4.59
CA ILE A 36 -10.89 -8.99 4.26
C ILE A 36 -11.49 -8.41 5.54
N ASN A 37 -12.08 -9.24 6.38
CA ASN A 37 -12.76 -8.81 7.60
C ASN A 37 -11.80 -8.07 8.54
N ILE A 38 -10.56 -8.54 8.68
CA ILE A 38 -9.54 -7.84 9.46
C ILE A 38 -9.14 -6.52 8.81
N GLY A 39 -8.88 -6.51 7.49
CA GLY A 39 -8.55 -5.28 6.76
C GLY A 39 -9.62 -4.20 6.92
N GLU A 40 -10.89 -4.55 6.66
CA GLU A 40 -12.03 -3.64 6.82
C GLU A 40 -12.26 -3.21 8.27
N SER A 41 -12.07 -4.11 9.23
CA SER A 41 -12.14 -3.81 10.67
C SER A 41 -11.07 -2.80 11.10
N LEU A 42 -9.85 -2.91 10.56
CA LEU A 42 -8.78 -1.95 10.82
C LEU A 42 -9.09 -0.58 10.21
N ILE A 43 -9.55 -0.57 8.95
CA ILE A 43 -9.92 0.68 8.25
C ILE A 43 -11.05 1.40 9.00
N SER A 44 -12.14 0.70 9.32
CA SER A 44 -13.28 1.28 10.04
C SER A 44 -12.92 1.78 11.44
N ALA A 45 -11.89 1.21 12.05
CA ALA A 45 -11.37 1.64 13.35
C ALA A 45 -10.28 2.72 13.27
N GLY A 46 -10.12 3.36 12.12
CA GLY A 46 -9.27 4.53 11.95
C GLY A 46 -7.79 4.20 11.72
N TYR A 47 -7.48 3.09 11.07
CA TYR A 47 -6.09 2.70 10.78
C TYR A 47 -5.31 3.82 10.07
N PHE A 48 -5.89 4.41 9.03
CA PHE A 48 -5.19 5.43 8.23
C PHE A 48 -4.99 6.72 9.02
N GLU A 49 -5.96 7.14 9.82
CA GLU A 49 -5.91 8.31 10.69
C GLU A 49 -4.84 8.15 11.77
N LYS A 50 -4.74 6.95 12.36
CA LYS A 50 -3.67 6.63 13.32
C LYS A 50 -2.29 6.70 12.66
N VAL A 51 -2.14 6.16 11.44
CA VAL A 51 -0.87 6.29 10.70
C VAL A 51 -0.57 7.76 10.37
N SER A 52 -1.57 8.51 9.90
CA SER A 52 -1.46 9.95 9.63
C SER A 52 -1.00 10.75 10.84
N TYR A 53 -1.52 10.46 12.03
CA TYR A 53 -1.06 11.10 13.26
C TYR A 53 0.43 10.87 13.50
N TRP A 54 0.93 9.64 13.31
CA TRP A 54 2.35 9.34 13.53
C TRP A 54 3.28 9.89 12.45
N VAL A 55 2.80 9.97 11.21
CA VAL A 55 3.60 10.45 10.06
C VAL A 55 3.60 11.99 9.98
N ASN A 56 2.41 12.60 10.11
CA ASN A 56 2.20 14.04 9.88
C ASN A 56 2.02 14.84 11.17
N GLY A 57 1.82 14.19 12.32
CA GLY A 57 1.40 14.86 13.57
C GLY A 57 -0.09 15.23 13.61
N ASP A 58 -0.84 14.94 12.56
CA ASP A 58 -2.26 15.31 12.41
C ASP A 58 -3.04 14.16 11.75
N PRO A 59 -4.06 13.58 12.41
CA PRO A 59 -4.84 12.48 11.87
C PRO A 59 -5.73 12.88 10.69
N SER A 60 -6.02 14.18 10.53
CA SER A 60 -6.87 14.71 9.45
C SER A 60 -6.13 14.88 8.12
N ILE A 61 -4.80 14.82 8.13
CA ILE A 61 -3.97 14.93 6.93
C ILE A 61 -3.67 13.51 6.42
N PRO A 62 -4.27 13.05 5.31
CA PRO A 62 -4.09 11.67 4.85
C PRO A 62 -2.69 11.44 4.29
N VAL A 63 -2.08 10.30 4.62
CA VAL A 63 -0.87 9.82 3.95
C VAL A 63 -1.26 9.28 2.57
N ARG A 64 -1.25 10.17 1.57
CA ARG A 64 -1.62 9.82 0.18
C ARG A 64 -0.72 8.71 -0.35
N GLY A 65 -1.33 7.66 -0.90
CA GLY A 65 -0.61 6.51 -1.45
C GLY A 65 -0.47 5.33 -0.50
N LEU A 66 -0.79 5.48 0.79
CA LEU A 66 -0.89 4.37 1.73
C LEU A 66 -2.17 3.57 1.49
N GLY A 67 -2.06 2.25 1.51
CA GLY A 67 -3.18 1.32 1.31
C GLY A 67 -3.03 0.02 2.09
N LEU A 68 -4.13 -0.71 2.20
CA LEU A 68 -4.19 -2.10 2.62
C LEU A 68 -4.75 -2.94 1.46
N GLU A 69 -4.11 -4.07 1.18
CA GLU A 69 -4.44 -4.96 0.06
C GLU A 69 -4.54 -6.41 0.58
N TRP A 70 -5.59 -7.15 0.24
CA TRP A 70 -5.82 -8.52 0.72
C TRP A 70 -6.19 -9.50 -0.41
N ASP A 71 -6.29 -9.01 -1.64
CA ASP A 71 -6.57 -9.81 -2.83
C ASP A 71 -5.92 -9.19 -4.08
N GLY A 72 -5.97 -9.88 -5.22
CA GLY A 72 -5.41 -9.43 -6.50
C GLY A 72 -3.91 -9.71 -6.64
N PHE A 73 -3.34 -10.56 -5.80
CA PHE A 73 -1.94 -10.98 -5.85
C PHE A 73 -1.78 -12.46 -5.47
N GLU A 74 -0.65 -13.05 -5.84
CA GLU A 74 -0.30 -14.43 -5.48
C GLU A 74 0.03 -14.52 -3.98
N HIS A 75 -0.96 -14.89 -3.16
CA HIS A 75 -0.83 -14.91 -1.70
C HIS A 75 0.31 -15.81 -1.18
N LEU A 76 0.62 -16.92 -1.88
CA LEU A 76 1.72 -17.83 -1.52
C LEU A 76 3.11 -17.19 -1.58
N LYS A 77 3.28 -16.12 -2.37
CA LYS A 77 4.53 -15.33 -2.40
C LYS A 77 4.81 -14.68 -1.05
N TYR A 78 3.77 -14.37 -0.30
CA TYR A 78 3.84 -13.70 0.98
C TYR A 78 3.63 -14.69 2.13
N CYS A 79 2.64 -15.58 2.02
CA CYS A 79 2.37 -16.62 3.01
C CYS A 79 2.80 -18.00 2.46
N PRO A 80 4.10 -18.35 2.48
CA PRO A 80 4.61 -19.57 1.83
C PRO A 80 4.12 -20.86 2.50
N ASN A 81 3.75 -20.79 3.78
CA ASN A 81 3.19 -21.92 4.53
C ASN A 81 1.65 -22.03 4.36
N GLY A 82 1.07 -21.30 3.42
CA GLY A 82 -0.38 -21.15 3.25
C GLY A 82 -0.96 -19.99 4.04
N GLY A 83 -2.22 -19.67 3.74
CA GLY A 83 -2.93 -18.51 4.29
C GLY A 83 -2.91 -17.29 3.37
N TYR A 84 -3.52 -16.20 3.86
CA TYR A 84 -3.85 -15.00 3.12
C TYR A 84 -3.40 -13.75 3.88
N PRO A 85 -2.50 -12.91 3.33
CA PRO A 85 -2.00 -11.73 4.02
C PRO A 85 -2.92 -10.51 3.82
N VAL A 86 -2.78 -9.52 4.69
CA VAL A 86 -3.28 -8.14 4.45
C VAL A 86 -2.09 -7.23 4.18
N LEU A 87 -1.60 -7.13 2.96
CA LEU A 87 -0.42 -6.32 2.64
C LEU A 87 -0.63 -4.82 2.93
N ILE A 88 0.39 -4.19 3.50
CA ILE A 88 0.48 -2.72 3.60
C ILE A 88 1.22 -2.25 2.35
N SER A 89 0.63 -1.35 1.57
CA SER A 89 1.27 -0.78 0.39
C SER A 89 1.43 0.73 0.51
N TYR A 90 2.53 1.26 -0.02
CA TYR A 90 2.76 2.69 -0.14
C TYR A 90 3.26 3.01 -1.55
N LEU A 91 2.47 3.78 -2.29
CA LEU A 91 2.87 4.39 -3.55
C LEU A 91 3.53 5.73 -3.23
N ASP A 92 4.84 5.79 -3.39
CA ASP A 92 5.61 6.99 -3.15
C ASP A 92 5.25 8.05 -4.18
N LYS A 93 4.60 9.13 -3.74
CA LYS A 93 4.05 10.13 -4.66
C LYS A 93 4.94 11.36 -4.87
N ASP A 94 6.02 11.57 -4.12
CA ASP A 94 6.93 12.72 -4.29
C ASP A 94 8.27 12.47 -3.56
N GLU A 95 9.39 13.02 -4.06
CA GLU A 95 10.77 12.89 -3.52
C GLU A 95 10.96 13.28 -2.03
N LEU A 96 9.94 13.86 -1.39
CA LEU A 96 9.94 14.34 -0.01
C LEU A 96 9.32 13.34 0.99
N GLY A 97 8.60 12.33 0.51
CA GLY A 97 8.00 11.30 1.35
C GLY A 97 9.02 10.22 1.69
N ASN A 98 9.57 10.22 2.90
CA ASN A 98 10.42 9.11 3.33
C ASN A 98 9.55 7.84 3.45
N SER A 99 9.51 7.05 2.37
CA SER A 99 8.74 5.81 2.26
C SER A 99 9.06 4.84 3.39
N GLU A 100 10.28 4.85 3.91
CA GLU A 100 10.69 4.08 5.09
C GLU A 100 9.93 4.53 6.35
N VAL A 101 9.78 5.84 6.57
CA VAL A 101 9.04 6.40 7.72
C VAL A 101 7.56 6.04 7.63
N VAL A 102 6.95 6.22 6.45
CA VAL A 102 5.54 5.89 6.23
C VAL A 102 5.28 4.40 6.49
N ILE A 103 6.07 3.53 5.85
CA ILE A 103 5.91 2.08 6.00
C ILE A 103 6.20 1.65 7.44
N LYS A 104 7.22 2.19 8.10
CA LYS A 104 7.54 1.87 9.49
C LYS A 104 6.38 2.19 10.43
N TRP A 105 5.79 3.37 10.31
CA TRP A 105 4.64 3.73 11.15
C TRP A 105 3.39 2.93 10.80
N ALA A 106 3.14 2.69 9.51
CA ALA A 106 2.07 1.82 9.05
C ALA A 106 2.16 0.41 9.67
N GLN A 107 3.35 -0.19 9.68
CA GLN A 107 3.61 -1.48 10.32
C GLN A 107 3.33 -1.47 11.83
N ILE A 108 3.83 -0.45 12.53
CA ILE A 108 3.68 -0.34 13.99
C ILE A 108 2.19 -0.22 14.34
N VAL A 109 1.46 0.67 13.66
CA VAL A 109 0.03 0.87 13.90
C VAL A 109 -0.75 -0.40 13.58
N PHE A 110 -0.45 -1.06 12.45
CA PHE A 110 -1.11 -2.30 12.06
C PHE A 110 -0.99 -3.37 13.15
N LYS A 111 0.24 -3.66 13.59
CA LYS A 111 0.51 -4.65 14.65
C LYS A 111 -0.14 -4.29 15.97
N ASN A 112 -0.05 -3.02 16.39
CA ASN A 112 -0.68 -2.57 17.63
C ASN A 112 -2.20 -2.77 17.58
N MET A 113 -2.82 -2.43 16.46
CA MET A 113 -4.26 -2.64 16.29
C MET A 113 -4.65 -4.12 16.26
N LEU A 114 -3.82 -5.01 15.70
CA LEU A 114 -4.06 -6.45 15.79
C LEU A 114 -3.97 -6.95 17.24
N LYS A 115 -2.97 -6.49 18.01
CA LYS A 115 -2.80 -6.85 19.42
C LYS A 115 -3.96 -6.36 20.29
N GLU A 116 -4.39 -5.11 20.11
CA GLU A 116 -5.56 -4.54 20.79
C GLU A 116 -6.84 -5.38 20.59
N ARG A 117 -6.91 -6.14 19.49
CA ARG A 117 -8.04 -6.99 19.13
C ARG A 117 -7.85 -8.47 19.49
N GLY A 118 -6.72 -8.84 20.09
CA GLY A 118 -6.40 -10.23 20.42
C GLY A 118 -6.16 -11.12 19.19
N ILE A 119 -5.77 -10.53 18.06
CA ILE A 119 -5.48 -11.25 16.81
C ILE A 119 -4.01 -11.67 16.73
N GLU A 120 -3.10 -10.88 17.31
CA GLU A 120 -1.70 -11.26 17.53
C GLU A 120 -1.45 -11.59 19.02
N THR A 121 -0.94 -12.78 19.30
CA THR A 121 -0.25 -13.16 20.56
C THR A 121 1.22 -13.43 20.28
#